data_AF-A0A9P5XX06-F1
#
_entry.id   AF-A0A9P5XX06-F1
#
_cell.length_a   1.000
_cell.length_b   1.000
_cell.length_c   1.000
_cell.angle_alpha   90.00
_cell.angle_beta   90.00
_cell.angle_gamma   90.00
#
_symmetry.space_group_name_H-M   'P 1'
#
loop_
_entity.id
_entity.type
_entity.pdbx_description
1 polymer ?
#
loop_
_entity_poly.entity_id
_entity_poly.type
_entity_poly.pdbx_seq_one_letter_code
_entity_poly.pdbx_strand_id
1 'polypeptide(L)'
;MDFLPRSERESAVRPASSEQTIAQSHPSRKPYENLVMSFGRPPSISVGFKPAAPDRGSFPLDHYGECKDKMTLYMRCLRENSSTSSPCRDLSRDYLDCRMQKGLMEKDEWKNLGLDGVDKKNATSPPPDVPPNR
;
A
#
# COMPACT_ATOMS: atom_id res chain seq x y z
N MET A 1 -29.38 3.46 -38.14
CA MET A 1 -29.46 1.99 -38.13
C MET A 1 -28.27 1.47 -37.34
N ASP A 2 -28.34 0.96 -36.13
CA ASP A 2 -29.43 0.78 -35.19
C ASP A 2 -28.83 0.73 -33.78
N PHE A 3 -29.58 1.35 -32.87
CA PHE A 3 -29.39 1.35 -31.43
C PHE A 3 -30.03 0.07 -30.85
N LEU A 4 -29.56 -0.35 -29.66
CA LEU A 4 -30.18 -1.28 -28.66
C LEU A 4 -29.82 -2.79 -28.72
N PRO A 5 -30.02 -3.57 -27.63
CA PRO A 5 -30.22 -3.17 -26.21
C PRO A 5 -29.45 -4.00 -25.15
N ARG A 6 -29.36 -3.36 -23.98
CA ARG A 6 -29.28 -3.93 -22.63
C ARG A 6 -30.66 -4.49 -22.25
N SER A 7 -30.76 -5.77 -21.91
CA SER A 7 -31.95 -6.44 -21.35
C SER A 7 -31.45 -7.42 -20.27
N GLU A 8 -31.56 -7.11 -18.97
CA GLU A 8 -32.73 -7.23 -18.07
C GLU A 8 -32.97 -8.64 -17.51
N ARG A 9 -33.42 -8.65 -16.24
CA ARG A 9 -33.94 -9.75 -15.37
C ARG A 9 -33.02 -10.13 -14.21
N GLU A 10 -33.45 -10.28 -12.98
CA GLU A 10 -34.76 -10.16 -12.29
C GLU A 10 -34.42 -10.16 -10.78
N SER A 11 -34.82 -9.16 -10.01
CA SER A 11 -35.85 -9.21 -8.96
C SER A 11 -36.16 -10.59 -8.36
N ALA A 12 -35.80 -10.79 -7.08
CA ALA A 12 -36.43 -11.81 -6.23
C ALA A 12 -36.47 -11.31 -4.78
N VAL A 13 -37.61 -10.73 -4.41
CA VAL A 13 -38.05 -10.48 -3.04
C VAL A 13 -38.37 -11.83 -2.38
N ARG A 14 -37.97 -12.02 -1.11
CA ARG A 14 -38.48 -13.12 -0.26
C ARG A 14 -38.97 -12.60 1.09
N PRO A 15 -40.04 -13.20 1.65
CA PRO A 15 -40.85 -12.63 2.71
C PRO A 15 -40.37 -12.96 4.13
N ALA A 16 -40.96 -12.26 5.09
CA ALA A 16 -40.84 -12.45 6.53
C ALA A 16 -41.69 -13.64 7.05
N SER A 17 -41.15 -14.40 8.01
CA SER A 17 -41.88 -15.27 8.94
C SER A 17 -40.98 -15.50 10.17
N SER A 18 -41.21 -14.78 11.27
CA SER A 18 -42.00 -15.20 12.44
C SER A 18 -41.34 -16.32 13.26
N GLU A 19 -40.88 -15.90 14.45
CA GLU A 19 -40.63 -16.61 15.71
C GLU A 19 -40.72 -18.14 15.76
N GLN A 20 -39.71 -18.75 16.40
CA GLN A 20 -39.92 -19.90 17.27
C GLN A 20 -38.87 -19.93 18.40
N THR A 21 -39.35 -19.63 19.59
CA THR A 21 -38.71 -19.77 20.90
C THR A 21 -38.60 -21.25 21.25
N ILE A 22 -37.38 -21.75 21.48
CA ILE A 22 -37.18 -23.00 22.23
C ILE A 22 -36.08 -22.77 23.26
N ALA A 23 -36.47 -22.92 24.52
CA ALA A 23 -35.63 -22.84 25.69
C ALA A 23 -34.75 -24.10 25.86
N GLN A 24 -33.77 -23.96 26.75
CA GLN A 24 -33.11 -25.02 27.53
C GLN A 24 -31.97 -25.80 26.82
N SER A 25 -30.73 -25.45 27.17
CA SER A 25 -29.97 -26.13 28.23
C SER A 25 -28.47 -25.97 27.98
N HIS A 26 -27.76 -25.39 28.95
CA HIS A 26 -26.31 -25.29 28.95
C HIS A 26 -25.68 -26.67 29.23
N PRO A 27 -24.66 -27.06 28.46
CA PRO A 27 -23.52 -27.74 29.05
C PRO A 27 -22.26 -26.87 28.92
N SER A 28 -21.69 -26.54 30.08
CA SER A 28 -20.37 -25.96 30.26
C SER A 28 -19.30 -26.75 29.50
N ARG A 29 -18.71 -26.18 28.45
CA ARG A 29 -17.41 -26.59 27.87
C ARG A 29 -16.60 -25.37 27.43
N LYS A 30 -15.29 -25.47 27.61
CA LYS A 30 -14.29 -24.38 27.79
C LYS A 30 -14.06 -23.52 26.51
N PRO A 31 -13.69 -22.22 26.65
CA PRO A 31 -13.69 -21.27 25.53
C PRO A 31 -12.35 -21.14 24.75
N TYR A 32 -11.54 -22.19 24.62
CA TYR A 32 -10.27 -22.05 23.89
C TYR A 32 -9.94 -23.21 22.97
N GLU A 33 -10.89 -23.75 22.21
CA GLU A 33 -10.47 -24.57 21.09
C GLU A 33 -11.21 -24.22 19.80
N ASN A 34 -10.40 -23.74 18.86
CA ASN A 34 -10.60 -23.78 17.44
C ASN A 34 -11.69 -22.84 16.88
N LEU A 35 -11.40 -21.53 16.92
CA LEU A 35 -12.03 -20.60 15.99
C LEU A 35 -11.01 -20.08 14.98
N VAL A 36 -10.92 -20.86 13.90
CA VAL A 36 -10.32 -20.55 12.60
C VAL A 36 -10.39 -19.05 12.23
N MET A 37 -9.26 -18.49 11.82
CA MET A 37 -9.14 -17.14 11.26
C MET A 37 -9.87 -17.07 9.91
N SER A 38 -11.17 -16.76 9.95
CA SER A 38 -12.01 -16.55 8.77
C SER A 38 -11.74 -15.15 8.17
N PHE A 39 -11.13 -15.15 6.98
CA PHE A 39 -10.87 -13.95 6.18
C PHE A 39 -12.20 -13.38 5.62
N GLY A 40 -12.74 -12.35 6.27
CA GLY A 40 -13.74 -11.46 5.65
C GLY A 40 -14.93 -11.08 6.54
N ARG A 41 -14.90 -9.84 7.03
CA ARG A 41 -15.97 -9.02 7.67
C ARG A 41 -16.14 -9.12 9.21
N PRO A 42 -16.45 -7.99 9.89
CA PRO A 42 -16.09 -7.76 11.30
C PRO A 42 -17.29 -7.89 12.26
N PRO A 43 -17.10 -8.29 13.54
CA PRO A 43 -17.96 -7.84 14.62
C PRO A 43 -17.39 -6.54 15.20
N SER A 44 -18.27 -5.56 15.42
CA SER A 44 -17.99 -4.26 16.02
C SER A 44 -17.46 -4.40 17.45
N ILE A 45 -16.18 -4.74 17.59
CA ILE A 45 -15.52 -4.85 18.88
C ILE A 45 -14.34 -3.88 18.87
N SER A 46 -14.56 -2.76 19.53
CA SER A 46 -13.57 -1.82 20.05
C SER A 46 -12.69 -2.50 21.13
N VAL A 47 -12.10 -3.65 20.81
CA VAL A 47 -10.96 -4.16 21.57
C VAL A 47 -9.77 -3.37 21.06
N GLY A 48 -9.21 -2.55 21.95
CA GLY A 48 -8.02 -1.77 21.71
C GLY A 48 -6.85 -2.68 21.35
N PHE A 49 -6.73 -3.02 20.07
CA PHE A 49 -5.45 -3.34 19.47
C PHE A 49 -4.59 -2.10 19.68
N LYS A 50 -3.68 -2.16 20.65
CA LYS A 50 -2.49 -1.31 20.63
C LYS A 50 -1.61 -1.98 19.56
N PRO A 51 -1.60 -1.52 18.29
CA PRO A 51 -0.60 -2.01 17.38
C PRO A 51 0.75 -1.71 18.05
N ALA A 52 1.53 -2.75 18.33
CA ALA A 52 2.93 -2.55 18.58
C ALA A 52 3.46 -1.73 17.40
N ALA A 53 4.24 -0.68 17.69
CA ALA A 53 4.81 0.12 16.62
C ALA A 53 5.47 -0.84 15.62
N PRO A 54 5.18 -0.74 14.32
CA PRO A 54 5.81 -1.60 13.33
C PRO A 54 7.31 -1.52 13.54
N ASP A 55 7.99 -2.67 13.46
CA ASP A 55 9.42 -2.82 13.76
C ASP A 55 10.32 -1.79 13.03
N ARG A 56 9.84 -1.29 11.88
CA ARG A 56 10.49 -0.26 11.06
C ARG A 56 9.99 1.18 11.26
N GLY A 57 9.20 1.42 12.31
CA GLY A 57 8.56 2.69 12.62
C GLY A 57 7.44 3.06 11.64
N SER A 58 6.55 3.96 12.06
CA SER A 58 5.72 4.71 11.11
C SER A 58 6.68 5.56 10.28
N PHE A 59 6.97 5.13 9.05
CA PHE A 59 7.92 5.80 8.17
C PHE A 59 7.64 7.31 8.19
N PRO A 60 8.56 8.15 8.71
CA PRO A 60 8.32 9.58 8.78
C PRO A 60 8.08 10.04 7.34
N LEU A 61 6.85 10.47 7.10
CA LEU A 61 6.36 10.87 5.80
C LEU A 61 7.03 12.21 5.52
N ASP A 62 8.23 12.17 4.92
CA ASP A 62 9.08 13.30 4.49
C ASP A 62 8.37 14.64 4.64
N HIS A 63 8.46 15.23 5.84
CA HIS A 63 7.51 16.26 6.26
C HIS A 63 7.83 17.60 5.60
N TYR A 64 9.09 17.80 5.24
CA TYR A 64 9.58 19.01 4.59
C TYR A 64 9.70 18.87 3.07
N GLY A 65 9.47 17.66 2.53
CA GLY A 65 9.52 17.39 1.10
C GLY A 65 10.92 17.53 0.50
N GLU A 66 11.97 17.15 1.23
CA GLU A 66 13.36 17.32 0.80
C GLU A 66 13.66 16.57 -0.51
N CYS A 67 13.00 15.43 -0.73
CA CYS A 67 13.16 14.61 -1.92
C CYS A 67 11.96 14.68 -2.88
N LYS A 68 11.11 15.72 -2.75
CA LYS A 68 9.86 15.86 -3.52
C LYS A 68 10.09 15.97 -5.03
N ASP A 69 11.18 16.57 -5.47
CA ASP A 69 11.49 16.73 -6.90
C ASP A 69 11.72 15.37 -7.56
N LYS A 70 12.57 14.53 -6.94
CA LYS A 70 12.83 13.16 -7.40
C LYS A 70 11.57 12.30 -7.34
N MET A 71 10.77 12.45 -6.29
CA MET A 71 9.46 11.78 -6.18
C MET A 71 8.54 12.17 -7.34
N THR A 72 8.48 13.45 -7.68
CA THR A 72 7.60 13.95 -8.76
C THR A 72 8.03 13.42 -10.12
N LEU A 73 9.33 13.33 -10.38
CA LEU A 73 9.87 12.71 -11.59
C LEU A 73 9.50 11.23 -11.69
N TYR A 74 9.68 10.48 -10.61
CA TYR A 74 9.28 9.07 -10.55
C TYR A 74 7.78 8.89 -10.79
N MET A 75 6.94 9.69 -10.13
CA MET A 75 5.48 9.66 -10.30
C MET A 75 5.04 10.08 -11.71
N ARG A 76 5.76 10.99 -12.35
CA ARG A 76 5.52 11.34 -13.76
C ARG A 76 5.80 10.14 -14.66
N CYS A 77 6.95 9.48 -14.49
CA CYS A 77 7.31 8.29 -15.26
C CYS A 77 6.27 7.17 -15.10
N LEU A 78 5.80 6.91 -13.87
CA LEU A 78 4.75 5.92 -13.65
C LEU A 78 3.47 6.27 -14.41
N ARG A 79 3.04 7.53 -14.39
CA ARG A 79 1.83 7.96 -15.12
C ARG A 79 1.97 7.79 -16.63
N GLU A 80 3.14 8.09 -17.19
CA GLU A 80 3.43 7.94 -18.61
C GLU A 80 3.51 6.47 -19.05
N ASN A 81 3.99 5.59 -18.15
CA ASN A 81 4.17 4.16 -18.41
C ASN A 81 3.05 3.30 -17.81
N SER A 82 1.83 3.83 -17.69
CA SER A 82 0.65 3.09 -17.21
C SER A 82 0.87 2.35 -15.87
N SER A 83 1.53 2.99 -14.91
CA SER A 83 1.91 2.47 -13.59
C SER A 83 2.89 1.28 -13.62
N THR A 84 3.63 1.08 -14.70
CA THR A 84 4.71 0.10 -14.75
C THR A 84 6.01 0.70 -14.19
N SER A 85 6.64 -0.01 -13.25
CA SER A 85 7.83 0.47 -12.53
C SER A 85 9.16 0.11 -13.24
N SER A 86 9.16 -0.89 -14.13
CA SER A 86 10.36 -1.32 -14.85
C SER A 86 11.08 -0.23 -15.66
N PRO A 87 10.39 0.68 -16.40
CA PRO A 87 11.08 1.77 -17.10
C PRO A 87 11.51 2.90 -16.14
N CYS A 88 10.98 2.93 -14.92
CA CYS A 88 11.19 4.01 -13.95
C CYS A 88 12.20 3.65 -12.85
N ARG A 89 12.94 2.54 -12.99
CA ARG A 89 13.86 2.05 -11.95
C ARG A 89 15.02 3.00 -11.66
N ASP A 90 15.49 3.73 -12.67
CA ASP A 90 16.52 4.75 -12.48
C ASP A 90 16.00 5.90 -11.59
N LEU A 91 14.77 6.35 -11.86
CA LEU A 91 14.13 7.43 -11.09
C LEU A 91 13.74 7.00 -9.67
N SER A 92 13.37 5.73 -9.47
CA SER A 92 13.11 5.20 -8.13
C SER A 92 14.40 5.09 -7.32
N ARG A 93 15.53 4.73 -7.95
CA ARG A 93 16.85 4.73 -7.32
C ARG A 93 17.24 6.12 -6.84
N ASP A 94 17.15 7.14 -7.70
CA ASP A 94 17.46 8.53 -7.34
C ASP A 94 16.60 9.04 -6.17
N TYR A 95 15.32 8.65 -6.16
CA TYR A 95 14.42 9.04 -5.08
C TYR A 95 14.80 8.38 -3.75
N LEU A 96 15.11 7.09 -3.75
CA LEU A 96 15.55 6.39 -2.54
C LEU A 96 16.94 6.85 -2.08
N ASP A 97 17.84 7.12 -3.02
CA ASP A 97 19.17 7.66 -2.73
C ASP A 97 19.08 8.99 -1.98
N CYS A 98 18.25 9.92 -2.47
CA CYS A 98 18.01 11.19 -1.79
C CYS A 98 17.56 10.97 -0.34
N ARG A 99 16.63 10.03 -0.11
CA ARG A 99 16.12 9.74 1.24
C ARG A 99 17.19 9.16 2.17
N MET A 100 18.04 8.28 1.64
CA MET A 100 19.17 7.70 2.37
C MET A 100 20.26 8.74 2.69
N GLN A 101 20.54 9.66 1.77
CA GLN A 101 21.51 10.73 1.98
C GLN A 101 21.05 11.74 3.04
N LYS A 102 19.74 12.02 3.07
CA LYS A 102 19.12 12.97 4.00
C LYS A 102 18.75 12.36 5.36
N GLY A 103 18.93 11.05 5.54
CA GLY A 103 18.56 10.36 6.78
C GLY A 103 17.05 10.22 6.98
N LEU A 104 16.25 10.38 5.91
CA LEU A 104 14.81 10.13 5.90
C LEU A 104 14.47 8.63 5.75
N MET A 105 15.49 7.81 5.52
CA MET A 105 15.44 6.36 5.42
C MET A 105 16.82 5.80 5.84
N GLU A 106 16.83 4.62 6.42
CA GLU A 106 18.06 3.89 6.71
C GLU A 106 18.80 3.53 5.40
N LYS A 107 20.13 3.57 5.42
CA LYS A 107 20.94 3.14 4.28
C LYS A 107 20.86 1.63 4.12
N ASP A 108 20.35 1.20 2.97
CA ASP A 108 20.25 -0.22 2.62
C ASP A 108 20.91 -0.47 1.24
N GLU A 109 21.24 -1.71 0.96
CA GLU A 109 21.82 -2.11 -0.32
C GLU A 109 20.75 -2.11 -1.42
N TRP A 110 21.14 -1.70 -2.64
CA TRP A 110 20.24 -1.66 -3.79
C TRP A 110 19.55 -3.00 -4.06
N LYS A 111 20.20 -4.12 -3.75
CA LYS A 111 19.66 -5.46 -3.91
C LYS A 111 18.48 -5.75 -2.99
N ASN A 112 18.56 -5.30 -1.74
CA ASN A 112 17.50 -5.46 -0.75
C ASN A 112 16.27 -4.59 -1.09
N LEU A 113 16.51 -3.48 -1.78
CA LEU A 113 15.48 -2.60 -2.33
C LEU A 113 14.94 -3.09 -3.68
N GLY A 114 15.43 -4.23 -4.19
CA GLY A 114 15.07 -4.80 -5.48
C GLY A 114 15.52 -3.95 -6.66
N LEU A 115 16.51 -3.08 -6.51
CA LEU A 115 17.07 -2.22 -7.57
C LEU A 115 18.37 -2.81 -8.14
N ASP A 116 18.46 -4.14 -8.20
CA ASP A 116 19.59 -4.85 -8.79
C ASP A 116 19.82 -4.44 -10.26
N GLY A 117 21.03 -3.98 -10.57
CA GLY A 117 21.47 -3.73 -11.95
C GLY A 117 21.18 -2.33 -12.50
N VAL A 118 20.63 -1.42 -11.69
CA VAL A 118 20.41 -0.01 -12.07
C VAL A 118 21.73 0.79 -12.08
N ASP A 119 22.78 0.30 -11.43
CA ASP A 119 24.11 0.94 -11.35
C ASP A 119 24.83 1.06 -12.71
N LYS A 120 24.43 0.28 -13.71
CA LYS A 120 25.19 0.14 -14.97
C LYS A 120 24.85 1.15 -16.05
N LYS A 121 23.83 2.00 -15.88
CA LYS A 121 23.32 2.82 -17.00
C LYS A 121 23.30 4.33 -16.79
N ASN A 122 23.53 4.85 -15.58
CA ASN A 122 23.36 6.28 -15.32
C ASN A 122 24.46 6.94 -14.48
N ALA A 123 25.72 6.68 -14.82
CA ALA A 123 26.83 7.60 -14.47
C ALA A 123 26.92 8.77 -15.48
N THR A 124 25.79 9.21 -16.04
CA THR A 124 25.73 10.31 -17.02
C THR A 124 24.45 11.11 -16.84
N SER A 125 24.34 11.77 -15.69
CA SER A 125 23.86 13.14 -15.68
C SER A 125 24.72 13.89 -14.66
N PRO A 126 25.55 14.86 -15.10
CA PRO A 126 26.24 15.72 -14.16
C PRO A 126 25.19 16.46 -13.30
N PRO A 127 25.47 16.75 -12.02
CA PRO A 127 24.59 17.57 -11.20
C PRO A 127 24.30 18.88 -11.94
N PRO A 128 23.07 19.42 -11.93
CA PRO A 128 22.86 20.78 -12.39
C PRO A 128 23.74 21.67 -11.50
N ASP A 129 24.69 22.34 -12.14
CA ASP A 129 25.57 23.32 -11.52
C ASP A 129 24.76 24.20 -10.57
N VAL A 130 24.98 24.04 -9.26
CA VAL A 130 24.59 25.05 -8.28
C VAL A 130 25.70 26.10 -8.38
N PRO A 131 25.45 27.28 -8.98
CA PRO A 131 26.47 28.31 -9.00
C PRO A 131 26.79 28.68 -7.54
N PRO A 132 28.09 28.82 -7.17
CA PRO A 132 28.44 29.30 -5.86
C PRO A 132 27.89 30.71 -5.70
N ASN A 133 27.01 30.86 -4.71
CA ASN A 133 26.41 32.11 -4.30
C ASN A 133 27.53 33.15 -4.05
N ARG A 134 27.50 34.28 -4.76
CA ARG A 134 28.37 35.45 -4.55
C ARG A 134 27.52 36.65 -4.18
#